data_AF-A0A956DK48-F1
#
_entry.id   AF-A0A956DK48-F1
#
_cell.length_a   1.000
_cell.length_b   1.000
_cell.length_c   1.000
_cell.angle_alpha   90.00
_cell.angle_beta   90.00
_cell.angle_gamma   90.00
#
_symmetry.space_group_name_H-M   'P 1'
#
loop_
_entity.id
_entity.type
_entity.pdbx_description
1 polymer ?
#
loop_
_entity_poly.entity_id
_entity_poly.type
_entity_poly.pdbx_seq_one_letter_code
_entity_poly.pdbx_strand_id
1 'polypeptide(L)'
;MSRPRLAAIWLFGPALVFAASALVGVGLTLADDDAWGPVERRGAAVVRSETCARCHPDEHASWRRTYHRTMTQEAVGDAVLAPFAGESLDYLGFRATMDRGADGRPHLRIAATEAGEGEGEGEGATPLLDVDVVMTVGSHRYQQYLARIDRQGEGEVWRLPVAWHVGEGRWIHLNGAFLEPEGTI
;
A
#
# COMPACT_ATOMS: atom_id res chain seq x y z
N MET A 1 -30.01 -6.10 -64.79
CA MET A 1 -29.69 -6.96 -63.61
C MET A 1 -28.37 -6.50 -63.00
N SER A 2 -28.25 -6.59 -61.66
CA SER A 2 -27.07 -6.25 -60.82
C SER A 2 -26.90 -4.78 -60.38
N ARG A 3 -27.67 -4.37 -59.34
CA ARG A 3 -27.36 -3.22 -58.46
C ARG A 3 -27.57 -3.43 -56.93
N PRO A 4 -27.93 -4.61 -56.37
CA PRO A 4 -28.15 -4.71 -54.92
C PRO A 4 -26.85 -4.68 -54.10
N ARG A 5 -25.72 -5.08 -54.69
CA ARG A 5 -24.41 -5.10 -54.03
C ARG A 5 -23.86 -3.70 -53.75
N LEU A 6 -24.14 -2.72 -54.61
CA LEU A 6 -23.70 -1.33 -54.43
C LEU A 6 -24.46 -0.65 -53.28
N ALA A 7 -25.76 -0.88 -53.14
CA ALA A 7 -26.55 -0.31 -52.05
C ALA A 7 -26.10 -0.82 -50.67
N ALA A 8 -25.78 -2.11 -50.54
CA ALA A 8 -25.27 -2.68 -49.28
C ALA A 8 -23.88 -2.14 -48.91
N ILE A 9 -23.00 -1.90 -49.88
CA ILE A 9 -21.67 -1.31 -49.66
C ILE A 9 -21.78 0.12 -49.14
N TRP A 10 -22.73 0.93 -49.64
CA TRP A 10 -22.94 2.29 -49.15
C TRP A 10 -23.63 2.35 -47.78
N LEU A 11 -24.49 1.37 -47.45
CA LEU A 11 -25.18 1.34 -46.15
C LEU A 11 -24.29 0.84 -45.00
N PHE A 12 -23.49 -0.19 -45.25
CA PHE A 12 -22.69 -0.86 -44.20
C PHE A 12 -21.19 -0.62 -44.32
N GLY A 13 -20.68 -0.18 -45.47
CA GLY A 13 -19.27 0.10 -45.68
C GLY A 13 -18.69 1.13 -44.70
N PRO A 14 -19.32 2.30 -44.48
CA PRO A 14 -18.84 3.26 -43.50
C PRO A 14 -18.81 2.71 -42.07
N ALA A 15 -19.82 1.92 -41.69
CA ALA A 15 -19.89 1.28 -40.37
C ALA A 15 -18.79 0.23 -40.18
N LEU A 16 -18.50 -0.57 -41.22
CA LEU A 16 -17.40 -1.54 -41.21
C LEU A 16 -16.03 -0.87 -41.15
N VAL A 17 -15.83 0.22 -41.91
CA VAL A 17 -14.58 1.00 -41.87
C VAL A 17 -14.38 1.64 -40.49
N PHE A 18 -15.45 2.19 -39.90
CA PHE A 18 -15.39 2.74 -38.53
C PHE A 18 -15.08 1.64 -37.51
N ALA A 19 -15.76 0.49 -37.57
CA ALA A 19 -15.53 -0.63 -36.67
C ALA A 19 -14.09 -1.16 -36.78
N ALA A 20 -13.56 -1.32 -38.01
CA ALA A 20 -12.18 -1.72 -38.23
C ALA A 20 -11.19 -0.68 -37.66
N SER A 21 -11.45 0.61 -37.89
CA SER A 21 -10.62 1.70 -37.36
C SER A 21 -10.63 1.74 -35.83
N ALA A 22 -11.80 1.51 -35.21
CA ALA A 22 -11.94 1.42 -33.77
C ALA A 22 -11.19 0.21 -33.19
N LEU A 23 -11.30 -0.96 -33.82
CA LEU A 23 -10.57 -2.16 -33.39
C LEU A 23 -9.05 -1.98 -33.52
N VAL A 24 -8.57 -1.35 -34.58
CA VAL A 24 -7.16 -0.99 -34.72
C VAL A 24 -6.74 -0.01 -33.64
N GLY A 25 -7.54 1.03 -33.39
CA GLY A 25 -7.27 2.00 -32.32
C GLY A 25 -7.19 1.35 -30.94
N VAL A 26 -8.14 0.46 -30.61
CA VAL A 26 -8.10 -0.32 -29.36
C VAL A 26 -6.87 -1.21 -29.31
N GLY A 27 -6.54 -1.91 -30.40
CA GLY A 27 -5.34 -2.75 -30.46
C GLY A 27 -4.05 -1.95 -30.24
N LEU A 28 -3.95 -0.75 -30.82
CA LEU A 28 -2.81 0.15 -30.62
C LEU A 28 -2.75 0.66 -29.19
N THR A 29 -3.87 1.08 -28.59
CA THR A 29 -3.91 1.51 -27.19
C THR A 29 -3.55 0.37 -26.24
N LEU A 30 -4.04 -0.85 -26.48
CA LEU A 30 -3.72 -2.01 -25.65
C LEU A 30 -2.25 -2.43 -25.75
N ALA A 31 -1.57 -2.13 -26.86
CA ALA A 31 -0.15 -2.42 -27.07
C ALA A 31 0.77 -1.26 -26.65
N ASP A 32 0.22 -0.13 -26.22
CA ASP A 32 0.96 1.04 -25.77
C ASP A 32 1.21 0.94 -24.26
N ASP A 33 2.39 0.43 -23.89
CA ASP A 33 2.82 0.29 -22.50
C ASP A 33 2.81 1.62 -21.75
N ASP A 34 3.04 2.75 -22.44
CA ASP A 34 3.01 4.09 -21.83
C ASP A 34 1.57 4.54 -21.53
N ALA A 35 0.58 4.11 -22.33
CA ALA A 35 -0.83 4.42 -22.10
C ALA A 35 -1.40 3.73 -20.85
N TRP A 36 -0.83 2.59 -20.45
CA TRP A 36 -1.19 1.85 -19.24
C TRP A 36 -0.15 1.96 -18.12
N GLY A 37 0.96 2.64 -18.39
CA GLY A 37 2.00 2.91 -17.42
C GLY A 37 1.53 3.88 -16.31
N PRO A 38 2.30 3.99 -15.22
CA PRO A 38 2.02 4.97 -14.18
C PRO A 38 1.93 6.39 -14.77
N VAL A 39 0.78 7.05 -14.58
CA VAL A 39 0.61 8.43 -15.05
C VAL A 39 1.49 9.37 -14.22
N GLU A 40 2.66 9.72 -14.74
CA GLU A 40 3.51 10.76 -14.16
C GLU A 40 2.88 12.13 -14.44
N ARG A 41 2.01 12.57 -13.51
CA ARG A 41 1.36 13.88 -13.61
C ARG A 41 2.31 15.06 -13.37
N ARG A 42 3.56 14.81 -12.99
CA ARG A 42 4.54 15.87 -12.72
C ARG A 42 5.34 16.14 -13.99
N GLY A 43 5.14 17.31 -14.59
CA GLY A 43 5.95 17.78 -15.73
C GLY A 43 7.42 18.07 -15.40
N ALA A 44 7.85 17.85 -14.15
CA ALA A 44 9.22 17.99 -13.68
C ALA A 44 9.50 17.01 -12.54
N ALA A 45 10.78 16.67 -12.35
CA ALA A 45 11.23 15.83 -11.24
C ALA A 45 10.91 16.47 -9.89
N VAL A 46 10.57 15.63 -8.89
CA VAL A 46 10.40 16.09 -7.51
C VAL A 46 11.76 16.43 -6.90
N VAL A 47 11.85 17.61 -6.29
CA VAL A 47 13.02 18.03 -5.52
C VAL A 47 12.79 17.84 -4.03
N ARG A 48 13.87 17.72 -3.25
CA ARG A 48 13.78 17.59 -1.79
C ARG A 48 13.58 18.94 -1.11
N SER A 49 13.07 18.90 0.13
CA SER A 49 12.77 20.08 0.97
C SER A 49 13.96 21.03 1.13
N GLU A 50 15.19 20.52 1.11
CA GLU A 50 16.42 21.32 1.25
C GLU A 50 16.59 22.33 0.10
N THR A 51 15.99 22.05 -1.07
CA THR A 51 15.99 22.96 -2.21
C THR A 51 15.13 24.18 -1.90
N CYS A 52 13.95 23.95 -1.31
CA CYS A 52 13.00 25.00 -0.93
C CYS A 52 13.55 25.89 0.18
N ALA A 53 14.32 25.32 1.11
CA ALA A 53 14.90 26.02 2.26
C ALA A 53 15.82 27.19 1.87
N ARG A 54 16.37 27.21 0.64
CA ARG A 54 17.26 28.27 0.15
C ARG A 54 16.53 29.61 -0.02
N CYS A 55 15.28 29.58 -0.47
CA CYS A 55 14.45 30.77 -0.68
C CYS A 55 13.38 30.96 0.41
N HIS A 56 12.98 29.87 1.08
CA HIS A 56 11.92 29.84 2.11
C HIS A 56 12.43 29.30 3.45
N PRO A 57 13.37 29.99 4.12
CA PRO A 57 14.02 29.49 5.33
C PRO A 57 13.04 29.41 6.52
N ASP A 58 12.13 30.38 6.67
CA ASP A 58 11.22 30.46 7.81
C ASP A 58 10.10 29.41 7.73
N GLU A 59 9.54 29.21 6.54
CA GLU A 59 8.54 28.19 6.26
C GLU A 59 9.14 26.80 6.41
N HIS A 60 10.35 26.58 5.87
CA HIS A 60 11.07 25.34 6.05
C HIS A 60 11.36 25.08 7.53
N ALA A 61 11.81 26.08 8.29
CA ALA A 61 12.06 25.95 9.72
C ALA A 61 10.77 25.63 10.50
N SER A 62 9.66 26.25 10.15
CA SER A 62 8.34 25.97 10.72
C SER A 62 7.90 24.54 10.44
N TRP A 63 7.90 24.13 9.17
CA TRP A 63 7.57 22.76 8.76
C TRP A 63 8.48 21.72 9.41
N ARG A 64 9.79 22.00 9.50
CA ARG A 64 10.79 21.11 10.10
C ARG A 64 10.59 20.92 11.61
N ARG A 65 9.75 21.71 12.28
CA ARG A 65 9.36 21.45 13.68
C ARG A 65 8.09 20.61 13.79
N THR A 66 7.41 20.31 12.69
CA THR A 66 6.19 19.51 12.67
C THR A 66 6.46 18.03 12.46
N TYR A 67 5.52 17.18 12.87
CA TYR A 67 5.53 15.74 12.66
C TYR A 67 5.40 15.32 11.18
N HIS A 68 5.00 16.23 10.28
CA HIS A 68 4.84 15.93 8.85
C HIS A 68 6.17 15.53 8.19
N ARG A 69 7.28 16.15 8.59
CA ARG A 69 8.59 15.86 8.00
C ARG A 69 9.08 14.43 8.26
N THR A 70 8.59 13.82 9.34
CA THR A 70 8.97 12.50 9.85
C THR A 70 7.81 11.53 9.75
N MET A 71 6.75 11.87 9.00
CA MET A 71 5.53 11.07 8.99
C MET A 71 5.75 9.72 8.32
N THR A 72 6.49 9.65 7.22
CA THR A 72 6.80 8.39 6.52
C THR A 72 8.30 8.20 6.45
N GLN A 73 8.79 7.08 6.96
CA GLN A 73 10.22 6.77 7.01
C GLN A 73 10.46 5.29 6.73
N GLU A 74 11.66 4.95 6.28
CA GLU A 74 12.11 3.55 6.27
C GLU A 74 12.14 3.01 7.71
N ALA A 75 11.79 1.74 7.88
CA ALA A 75 11.70 1.10 9.20
C ALA A 75 13.07 0.68 9.75
N VAL A 76 13.94 1.66 10.01
CA VAL A 76 15.30 1.45 10.51
C VAL A 76 15.64 2.39 11.68
N GLY A 77 16.43 1.89 12.63
CA GLY A 77 16.92 2.68 13.77
C GLY A 77 15.81 3.43 14.51
N ASP A 78 16.05 4.72 14.77
CA ASP A 78 15.16 5.60 15.54
C ASP A 78 13.81 5.89 14.85
N ALA A 79 13.66 5.51 13.58
CA ALA A 79 12.37 5.64 12.91
C ALA A 79 11.33 4.63 13.43
N VAL A 80 11.79 3.53 14.05
CA VAL A 80 10.94 2.49 14.65
C VAL A 80 10.77 2.77 16.13
N LEU A 81 9.59 3.25 16.51
CA LEU A 81 9.28 3.66 17.88
C LEU A 81 8.89 2.51 18.80
N ALA A 82 8.36 1.41 18.25
CA ALA A 82 8.07 0.21 19.05
C ALA A 82 9.32 -0.64 19.30
N PRO A 83 9.34 -1.43 20.38
CA PRO A 83 10.49 -2.27 20.71
C PRO A 83 10.74 -3.39 19.69
N PHE A 84 9.67 -4.11 19.29
CA PHE A 84 9.75 -5.38 18.56
C PHE A 84 10.66 -6.37 19.30
N ALA A 85 10.28 -6.66 20.55
CA ALA A 85 11.02 -7.49 21.49
C ALA A 85 10.33 -8.84 21.77
N GLY A 86 9.46 -9.29 20.86
CA GLY A 86 8.69 -10.53 20.99
C GLY A 86 7.32 -10.33 21.65
N GLU A 87 6.80 -9.09 21.69
CA GLU A 87 5.48 -8.82 22.26
C GLU A 87 4.38 -9.42 21.38
N SER A 88 3.27 -9.83 22.00
CA SER A 88 2.10 -10.34 21.29
C SER A 88 0.83 -9.55 21.60
N LEU A 89 -0.07 -9.53 20.63
CA LEU A 89 -1.39 -8.91 20.71
C LEU A 89 -2.43 -9.86 20.14
N ASP A 90 -3.39 -10.25 20.98
CA ASP A 90 -4.53 -11.08 20.57
C ASP A 90 -5.72 -10.20 20.21
N TYR A 91 -6.32 -10.43 19.04
CA TYR A 91 -7.49 -9.69 18.56
C TYR A 91 -8.35 -10.57 17.65
N LEU A 92 -9.64 -10.68 17.97
CA LEU A 92 -10.65 -11.44 17.20
C LEU A 92 -10.20 -12.83 16.75
N GLY A 93 -9.59 -13.61 17.64
CA GLY A 93 -9.17 -14.97 17.34
C GLY A 93 -7.83 -15.06 16.59
N PHE A 94 -7.09 -13.97 16.41
CA PHE A 94 -5.74 -13.95 15.83
C PHE A 94 -4.72 -13.42 16.84
N ARG A 95 -3.51 -13.97 16.80
CA ARG A 95 -2.36 -13.49 17.55
C ARG A 95 -1.36 -12.86 16.59
N ALA A 96 -1.11 -11.56 16.79
CA ALA A 96 0.02 -10.87 16.20
C ALA A 96 1.22 -10.95 17.15
N THR A 97 2.40 -11.31 16.64
CA THR A 97 3.67 -11.30 17.37
C THR A 97 4.63 -10.36 16.67
N MET A 98 5.16 -9.40 17.41
CA MET A 98 6.05 -8.35 16.94
C MET A 98 7.45 -8.61 17.49
N ASP A 99 8.36 -9.00 16.63
CA ASP A 99 9.74 -9.34 17.01
C ASP A 99 10.72 -8.77 15.98
N ARG A 100 12.01 -9.09 16.12
CA ARG A 100 13.01 -8.80 15.11
C ARG A 100 13.39 -10.06 14.34
N GLY A 101 13.47 -9.94 13.03
CA GLY A 101 14.02 -10.97 12.17
C GLY A 101 15.50 -11.23 12.45
N ALA A 102 16.07 -12.25 11.81
CA ALA A 102 17.47 -12.63 12.00
C ALA A 102 18.47 -11.51 11.65
N ASP A 103 18.09 -10.57 10.79
CA ASP A 103 18.87 -9.41 10.40
C ASP A 103 18.60 -8.15 11.26
N GLY A 104 17.80 -8.30 12.33
CA GLY A 104 17.44 -7.24 13.26
C GLY A 104 16.32 -6.32 12.77
N ARG A 105 15.75 -6.56 11.58
CA ARG A 105 14.60 -5.80 11.08
C ARG A 105 13.36 -6.07 11.91
N PRO A 106 12.49 -5.07 12.11
CA PRO A 106 11.19 -5.32 12.73
C PRO A 106 10.38 -6.29 11.85
N HIS A 107 9.79 -7.29 12.50
CA HIS A 107 9.13 -8.41 11.86
C HIS A 107 7.77 -8.66 12.53
N LEU A 108 6.75 -8.94 11.73
CA LEU A 108 5.40 -9.21 12.20
C LEU A 108 4.94 -10.59 11.70
N ARG A 109 4.52 -11.42 12.65
CA ARG A 109 3.86 -12.69 12.39
C ARG A 109 2.43 -12.68 12.92
N ILE A 110 1.46 -13.12 12.12
CA ILE A 110 0.06 -13.27 12.52
C ILE A 110 -0.37 -14.72 12.27
N ALA A 111 -0.94 -15.35 13.29
CA ALA A 111 -1.52 -16.68 13.20
C ALA A 111 -2.91 -16.72 13.86
N ALA A 112 -3.76 -17.64 13.40
CA ALA A 112 -5.01 -17.93 14.10
C ALA A 112 -4.69 -18.51 15.49
N THR A 113 -5.50 -18.13 16.47
CA THR A 113 -5.50 -18.72 17.81
C THR A 113 -6.52 -19.85 17.85
N GLU A 114 -6.44 -20.74 18.83
CA GLU A 114 -7.39 -21.85 19.03
C GLU A 114 -8.85 -21.36 19.21
N ALA A 115 -9.05 -20.11 19.58
CA ALA A 115 -10.38 -19.47 19.67
C ALA A 115 -10.95 -19.03 18.30
N GLY A 116 -10.16 -19.11 17.24
CA GLY A 116 -10.42 -18.53 15.92
C GLY A 116 -11.05 -19.48 14.89
N GLU A 117 -10.91 -20.81 14.98
CA GLU A 117 -11.64 -21.77 14.12
C GLU A 117 -11.38 -23.23 14.52
N GLY A 118 -12.39 -24.09 14.29
CA GLY A 118 -12.29 -25.53 14.46
C GLY A 118 -11.30 -26.19 13.50
N GLU A 119 -10.82 -27.37 13.92
CA GLU A 119 -10.02 -28.33 13.16
C GLU A 119 -8.71 -27.79 12.57
N GLY A 120 -7.76 -27.53 13.46
CA GLY A 120 -6.37 -27.27 13.11
C GLY A 120 -5.44 -27.16 14.31
N GLU A 121 -5.59 -28.06 15.29
CA GLU A 121 -4.70 -28.15 16.46
C GLU A 121 -3.27 -28.53 16.02
N GLY A 122 -2.27 -27.73 16.42
CA GLY A 122 -0.87 -28.13 16.37
C GLY A 122 0.12 -26.98 16.24
N GLU A 123 1.19 -27.00 17.03
CA GLU A 123 2.44 -26.30 16.77
C GLU A 123 2.87 -26.55 15.32
N GLY A 124 2.61 -25.59 14.43
CA GLY A 124 2.76 -25.79 12.98
C GLY A 124 1.70 -25.12 12.11
N ALA A 125 0.70 -24.44 12.67
CA ALA A 125 -0.21 -23.62 11.87
C ALA A 125 0.58 -22.60 11.02
N THR A 126 0.42 -22.70 9.70
CA THR A 126 1.03 -21.76 8.74
C THR A 126 0.57 -20.35 9.09
N PRO A 127 1.51 -19.41 9.32
CA PRO A 127 1.12 -18.04 9.64
C PRO A 127 0.33 -17.44 8.47
N LEU A 128 -0.72 -16.70 8.79
CA LEU A 128 -1.52 -15.95 7.82
C LEU A 128 -0.73 -14.78 7.24
N LEU A 129 0.20 -14.26 8.03
CA LEU A 129 1.12 -13.20 7.65
C LEU A 129 2.45 -13.42 8.39
N ASP A 130 3.56 -13.32 7.67
CA ASP A 130 4.92 -13.46 8.20
C ASP A 130 5.81 -12.57 7.33
N VAL A 131 6.06 -11.35 7.79
CA VAL A 131 6.63 -10.26 6.96
C VAL A 131 7.53 -9.33 7.73
N ASP A 132 8.58 -8.85 7.05
CA ASP A 132 9.40 -7.76 7.54
C ASP A 132 8.73 -6.40 7.30
N VAL A 133 8.85 -5.53 8.29
CA VAL A 133 8.42 -4.14 8.19
C VAL A 133 9.45 -3.36 7.38
N VAL A 134 8.98 -2.68 6.33
CA VAL A 134 9.82 -1.89 5.44
C VAL A 134 9.70 -0.38 5.67
N MET A 135 8.55 0.09 6.17
CA MET A 135 8.32 1.50 6.45
C MET A 135 7.49 1.73 7.71
N THR A 136 7.63 2.91 8.29
CA THR A 136 6.79 3.44 9.36
C THR A 136 5.95 4.62 8.87
N VAL A 137 4.74 4.74 9.41
CA VAL A 137 3.84 5.88 9.16
C VAL A 137 3.28 6.43 10.46
N GLY A 138 3.51 7.70 10.73
CA GLY A 138 3.13 8.39 11.96
C GLY A 138 4.28 8.53 12.94
N SER A 139 4.29 9.63 13.69
CA SER A 139 5.42 10.02 14.54
C SER A 139 5.04 10.67 15.87
N HIS A 140 3.75 10.72 16.24
CA HIS A 140 3.31 11.37 17.49
C HIS A 140 2.36 10.54 18.34
N ARG A 141 1.15 10.24 17.86
CA ARG A 141 0.15 9.51 18.66
C ARG A 141 0.23 8.00 18.42
N TYR A 142 0.19 7.62 17.15
CA TYR A 142 0.28 6.26 16.69
C TYR A 142 1.39 6.15 15.64
N GLN A 143 2.15 5.07 15.68
CA GLN A 143 3.02 4.67 14.58
C GLN A 143 2.51 3.37 13.98
N GLN A 144 2.20 3.43 12.70
CA GLN A 144 1.76 2.32 11.86
C GLN A 144 2.97 1.76 11.12
N TYR A 145 2.87 0.49 10.73
CA TYR A 145 3.95 -0.25 10.10
C TYR A 145 3.47 -0.79 8.76
N LEU A 146 4.35 -0.76 7.76
CA LEU A 146 4.04 -1.20 6.40
C LEU A 146 5.01 -2.30 5.99
N ALA A 147 4.51 -3.31 5.28
CA ALA A 147 5.30 -4.41 4.72
C ALA A 147 5.02 -4.56 3.22
N ARG A 148 5.95 -5.18 2.49
CA ARG A 148 5.65 -5.65 1.13
C ARG A 148 4.86 -6.94 1.24
N ILE A 149 3.76 -7.02 0.51
CA ILE A 149 2.93 -8.23 0.42
C ILE A 149 2.66 -8.48 -1.05
N ASP A 150 3.16 -9.58 -1.59
CA ASP A 150 3.00 -9.95 -3.00
C ASP A 150 1.58 -10.44 -3.27
N ARG A 151 0.63 -9.51 -3.33
CA ARG A 151 -0.77 -9.78 -3.68
C ARG A 151 -1.19 -9.27 -5.05
N GLN A 152 -0.71 -8.10 -5.49
CA GLN A 152 -1.20 -7.46 -6.71
C GLN A 152 -0.14 -6.75 -7.58
N GLY A 153 1.16 -6.94 -7.32
CA GLY A 153 2.23 -6.43 -8.19
C GLY A 153 3.53 -6.13 -7.44
N GLU A 154 4.64 -6.04 -8.18
CA GLU A 154 5.94 -5.70 -7.60
C GLU A 154 5.92 -4.28 -7.01
N GLY A 155 6.34 -4.15 -5.76
CA GLY A 155 6.60 -2.85 -5.12
C GLY A 155 5.49 -2.28 -4.25
N GLU A 156 4.31 -2.91 -4.18
CA GLU A 156 3.22 -2.47 -3.31
C GLU A 156 3.58 -2.63 -1.82
N VAL A 157 3.20 -1.64 -1.01
CA VAL A 157 3.42 -1.63 0.44
C VAL A 157 2.07 -1.52 1.14
N TRP A 158 1.81 -2.51 1.99
CA TRP A 158 0.54 -2.66 2.69
C TRP A 158 0.68 -2.26 4.14
N ARG A 159 -0.35 -1.59 4.65
CA ARG A 159 -0.46 -1.26 6.05
C ARG A 159 -0.77 -2.50 6.87
N LEU A 160 0.03 -2.75 7.90
CA LEU A 160 -0.15 -3.85 8.83
C LEU A 160 -1.28 -3.53 9.84
N PRO A 161 -2.01 -4.54 10.34
CA PRO A 161 -3.21 -4.34 11.16
C PRO A 161 -2.92 -3.92 12.61
N VAL A 162 -1.65 -3.72 12.96
CA VAL A 162 -1.21 -3.30 14.30
C VAL A 162 -0.49 -1.96 14.24
N ALA A 163 -0.62 -1.18 15.31
CA ALA A 163 0.10 0.07 15.50
C ALA A 163 0.65 0.17 16.92
N TRP A 164 1.69 0.99 17.07
CA TRP A 164 2.23 1.37 18.35
C TRP A 164 1.58 2.65 18.85
N HIS A 165 0.97 2.59 20.03
CA HIS A 165 0.52 3.79 20.73
C HIS A 165 1.71 4.40 21.47
N VAL A 166 2.18 5.56 21.02
CA VAL A 166 3.39 6.20 21.54
C VAL A 166 3.24 6.61 23.00
N GLY A 167 2.14 7.30 23.34
CA GLY A 167 1.91 7.80 24.71
C GLY A 167 1.67 6.72 25.77
N GLU A 168 1.07 5.58 25.38
CA GLU A 168 0.74 4.47 26.27
C GLU A 168 1.82 3.37 26.25
N GLY A 169 2.78 3.44 25.33
CA GLY A 169 3.83 2.44 25.18
C GLY A 169 3.30 1.03 24.95
N ARG A 170 2.28 0.87 24.09
CA ARG A 170 1.64 -0.43 23.85
C ARG A 170 1.20 -0.64 22.41
N TRP A 171 1.12 -1.90 22.02
CA TRP A 171 0.51 -2.34 20.78
C TRP A 171 -1.01 -2.23 20.82
N ILE A 172 -1.59 -1.83 19.69
CA ILE A 172 -3.03 -1.77 19.48
C ILE A 172 -3.37 -2.33 18.08
N HIS A 173 -4.54 -2.94 17.97
CA HIS A 173 -5.08 -3.35 16.68
C HIS A 173 -5.78 -2.14 16.02
N LEU A 174 -5.60 -1.93 14.72
CA LEU A 174 -6.16 -0.76 14.01
C LEU A 174 -7.69 -0.70 14.09
N ASN A 175 -8.38 -1.84 13.90
CA ASN A 175 -9.84 -1.93 14.11
C ASN A 175 -10.31 -1.63 15.55
N GLY A 176 -9.43 -1.63 16.54
CA GLY A 176 -9.74 -1.21 17.91
C GLY A 176 -9.35 0.24 18.21
N ALA A 177 -8.66 0.92 17.29
CA ALA A 177 -8.10 2.25 17.47
C ALA A 177 -9.01 3.37 16.90
N PHE A 178 -9.92 3.03 15.99
CA PHE A 178 -10.81 3.97 15.31
C PHE A 178 -12.27 3.57 15.52
N LEU A 179 -13.17 4.57 15.57
CA LEU A 179 -14.61 4.37 15.80
C LEU A 179 -15.32 3.76 14.58
N GLU A 180 -14.74 3.92 13.40
CA GLU A 180 -15.21 3.32 12.15
C GLU A 180 -14.19 2.25 11.70
N PRO A 181 -14.64 1.06 11.27
CA PRO A 181 -13.75 0.07 10.70
C PRO A 181 -13.09 0.62 9.43
N GLU A 182 -11.83 0.27 9.22
CA GLU A 182 -11.13 0.61 7.99
C GLU A 182 -11.79 -0.10 6.80
N GLY A 183 -12.16 0.64 5.75
CA GLY A 183 -12.58 0.05 4.46
C GLY A 183 -14.05 0.19 4.04
N THR A 184 -14.87 1.02 4.70
CA THR A 184 -16.20 1.39 4.15
C THR A 184 -16.13 2.73 3.42
N ILE A 185 -15.89 2.68 2.10
CA ILE A 185 -16.25 3.73 1.13
C ILE A 185 -16.84 3.07 -0.10
#